data_AF-A0A4Q0AHR0-F1
#
_entry.id   AF-A0A4Q0AHR0-F1
#
_cell.length_a   1.000
_cell.length_b   1.000
_cell.length_c   1.000
_cell.angle_alpha   90.00
_cell.angle_beta   90.00
_cell.angle_gamma   90.00
#
_symmetry.space_group_name_H-M   'P 1'
#
loop_
_entity.id
_entity.type
_entity.pdbx_description
1 polymer ?
#
loop_
_entity_poly.entity_id
_entity_poly.type
_entity_poly.pdbx_seq_one_letter_code
_entity_poly.pdbx_strand_id
1 'polypeptide(L)'
;MLTIRELQDAAGKERQKADSFRKEAEKRQADADNAVDDPDASSKYANEAQSLIEKAAQHDQAAQKFDIKATELDARATILQRQKTEIENASQAQISKLDQEEKMLRG
;
A
#
# COMPACT_ATOMS: atom_id res chain seq x y z
N MET A 1 12.15 -0.23 9.91
CA MET A 1 11.73 -0.64 8.55
C MET A 1 10.29 -1.08 8.66
N LEU A 2 9.37 -0.61 7.80
CA LEU A 2 7.96 -1.01 7.88
C LEU A 2 7.76 -2.38 7.22
N THR A 3 6.90 -3.18 7.81
CA THR A 3 6.41 -4.46 7.28
C THR A 3 5.31 -4.24 6.24
N ILE A 4 5.02 -5.26 5.44
CA ILE A 4 3.90 -5.26 4.48
C ILE A 4 2.58 -4.94 5.19
N ARG A 5 2.34 -5.55 6.35
CA ARG A 5 1.13 -5.31 7.15
C ARG A 5 1.02 -3.86 7.63
N GLU A 6 2.11 -3.28 8.13
CA GLU A 6 2.11 -1.87 8.56
C GLU A 6 1.87 -0.90 7.39
N LEU A 7 2.35 -1.24 6.18
CA LEU A 7 2.07 -0.45 4.98
C LEU A 7 0.59 -0.54 4.57
N GLN A 8 0.00 -1.74 4.63
CA GLN A 8 -1.43 -1.94 4.37
C GLN A 8 -2.30 -1.21 5.39
N ASP A 9 -1.94 -1.27 6.67
CA ASP A 9 -2.63 -0.53 7.73
C ASP A 9 -2.52 0.99 7.52
N ALA A 10 -1.35 1.47 7.09
CA ALA A 10 -1.15 2.88 6.74
C ALA A 10 -2.01 3.30 5.53
N ALA A 11 -2.03 2.49 4.46
CA ALA A 11 -2.89 2.72 3.30
C ALA A 11 -4.37 2.78 3.70
N GLY A 12 -4.82 1.86 4.57
CA GLY A 12 -6.17 1.83 5.10
C GLY A 12 -6.54 3.12 5.87
N LYS A 13 -5.64 3.60 6.73
CA LYS A 13 -5.84 4.87 7.46
C LYS A 13 -5.92 6.07 6.52
N GLU A 14 -5.09 6.13 5.49
CA GLU A 14 -5.14 7.22 4.51
C GLU A 14 -6.44 7.20 3.70
N ARG A 15 -6.94 6.02 3.29
CA ARG A 15 -8.25 5.89 2.63
C ARG A 15 -9.40 6.33 3.55
N GLN A 16 -9.36 5.95 4.83
CA GLN A 16 -10.36 6.41 5.81
C GLN A 16 -10.39 7.93 5.96
N LYS A 17 -9.23 8.59 5.94
CA LYS A 17 -9.15 10.06 5.93
C LYS A 17 -9.74 10.63 4.66
N ALA A 18 -9.38 10.07 3.49
CA ALA A 18 -9.92 10.50 2.21
C ALA A 18 -11.46 10.42 2.19
N ASP A 19 -12.04 9.32 2.65
CA ASP A 19 -13.49 9.14 2.74
C ASP A 19 -14.15 10.11 3.72
N SER A 20 -13.47 10.43 4.83
CA SER A 20 -13.97 11.41 5.79
C SER A 20 -14.03 12.81 5.17
N PHE A 21 -13.00 13.20 4.41
CA PHE A 21 -12.99 14.47 3.67
C PHE A 21 -14.04 14.51 2.56
N ARG A 22 -14.27 13.41 1.83
CA ARG A 22 -15.34 13.34 0.81
C ARG A 22 -16.72 13.53 1.44
N LYS A 23 -17.01 12.84 2.55
CA LYS A 23 -18.27 13.01 3.29
C LYS A 23 -18.46 14.42 3.81
N GLU A 24 -17.39 15.08 4.24
CA GLU A 24 -17.47 16.47 4.67
C GLU A 24 -17.70 17.39 3.45
N ALA A 25 -17.05 17.13 2.32
CA ALA A 25 -17.25 17.87 1.08
C ALA A 25 -18.70 17.76 0.58
N GLU A 26 -19.29 16.56 0.63
CA GLU A 26 -20.71 16.33 0.29
C GLU A 26 -21.65 17.17 1.16
N LYS A 27 -21.36 17.30 2.46
CA LYS A 27 -22.14 18.17 3.35
C LYS A 27 -22.00 19.64 2.97
N ARG A 28 -20.77 20.11 2.69
CA ARG A 28 -20.53 21.49 2.25
C ARG A 28 -21.19 21.77 0.90
N GLN A 29 -21.22 20.80 0.00
CA GLN A 29 -21.95 20.93 -1.26
C GLN A 29 -23.45 21.08 -1.02
N ALA A 30 -24.02 20.26 -0.12
CA ALA A 30 -25.42 20.41 0.26
C ALA A 30 -25.71 21.77 0.94
N ASP A 31 -24.80 22.27 1.77
CA ASP A 31 -24.90 23.61 2.36
C ASP A 31 -24.89 24.70 1.28
N ALA A 32 -24.03 24.55 0.26
CA ALA A 32 -23.96 25.46 -0.89
C ALA A 32 -25.27 25.46 -1.70
N ASP A 33 -25.83 24.28 -1.94
CA ASP A 33 -27.09 24.08 -2.67
C ASP A 33 -28.30 24.61 -1.88
N ASN A 34 -28.23 24.63 -0.54
CA ASN A 34 -29.28 25.18 0.32
C ASN A 34 -29.17 26.70 0.51
N ALA A 35 -28.00 27.30 0.28
CA ALA A 35 -27.75 28.74 0.38
C ALA A 35 -28.19 29.51 -0.88
N VAL A 36 -29.34 29.16 -1.47
CA VAL A 36 -29.81 29.69 -2.76
C VAL A 36 -30.05 31.20 -2.77
N ASP A 37 -30.38 31.79 -1.62
CA ASP A 37 -30.68 33.21 -1.47
C ASP A 37 -29.47 34.05 -1.04
N ASP A 38 -28.32 33.40 -0.78
CA ASP A 38 -27.05 34.05 -0.40
C ASP A 38 -25.90 33.52 -1.28
N PRO A 39 -25.62 34.20 -2.41
CA PRO A 39 -24.59 33.76 -3.35
C PRO A 39 -23.17 33.77 -2.77
N ASP A 40 -22.90 34.64 -1.78
CA ASP A 40 -21.60 34.69 -1.11
C ASP A 40 -21.43 33.47 -0.20
N ALA A 41 -22.47 33.09 0.55
CA ALA A 41 -22.48 31.87 1.35
C ALA A 41 -22.38 30.62 0.47
N SER A 42 -23.15 30.54 -0.61
CA SER A 42 -23.10 29.42 -1.57
C SER A 42 -21.70 29.23 -2.15
N SER A 43 -21.08 30.32 -2.63
CA SER A 43 -19.71 30.31 -3.16
C SER A 43 -18.69 29.86 -2.11
N LYS A 44 -18.82 30.33 -0.87
CA LYS A 44 -17.94 29.93 0.24
C LYS A 44 -18.05 28.42 0.50
N TYR A 45 -19.25 27.88 0.62
CA TYR A 45 -19.46 26.46 0.86
C TYR A 45 -18.96 25.58 -0.29
N ALA A 46 -19.16 26.01 -1.54
CA ALA A 46 -18.64 25.31 -2.72
C ALA A 46 -17.10 25.29 -2.73
N ASN A 47 -16.44 26.41 -2.40
CA ASN A 47 -14.98 26.46 -2.30
C ASN A 47 -14.44 25.57 -1.17
N GLU A 48 -15.14 25.53 -0.03
CA GLU A 48 -14.79 24.63 1.07
C GLU A 48 -14.93 23.15 0.67
N ALA A 49 -16.02 22.79 -0.04
CA ALA A 49 -16.22 21.45 -0.59
C ALA A 49 -15.08 21.06 -1.54
N GLN A 50 -14.71 21.93 -2.47
CA GLN A 50 -13.62 21.71 -3.41
C GLN A 50 -12.28 21.49 -2.70
N SER A 51 -11.96 22.30 -1.68
CA SER A 51 -10.73 22.14 -0.90
C SER A 51 -10.70 20.79 -0.14
N LEU A 52 -11.84 20.32 0.35
CA LEU A 52 -11.95 19.01 1.00
C LEU A 52 -11.75 17.86 -0.01
N ILE A 53 -12.26 17.99 -1.24
CA ILE A 53 -12.01 17.02 -2.32
C ILE A 53 -10.52 16.94 -2.67
N GLU A 54 -9.84 18.08 -2.76
CA GLU A 54 -8.39 18.11 -3.02
C GLU A 54 -7.59 17.41 -1.90
N LYS A 55 -7.97 17.63 -0.63
CA LYS A 55 -7.38 16.91 0.50
C LYS A 55 -7.65 15.41 0.42
N ALA A 56 -8.87 15.00 0.06
CA ALA A 56 -9.19 13.59 -0.12
C ALA A 56 -8.29 12.94 -1.18
N ALA A 57 -8.10 13.61 -2.33
CA ALA A 57 -7.23 13.14 -3.40
C ALA A 57 -5.75 13.01 -2.96
N GLN A 58 -5.26 13.93 -2.13
CA GLN A 58 -3.91 13.83 -1.55
C GLN A 58 -3.76 12.60 -0.66
N HIS A 59 -4.78 12.31 0.16
CA HIS A 59 -4.82 11.11 1.00
C HIS A 59 -4.94 9.81 0.17
N ASP A 60 -5.70 9.81 -0.92
CA ASP A 60 -5.73 8.66 -1.85
C ASP A 60 -4.36 8.39 -2.47
N GLN A 61 -3.67 9.46 -2.92
CA GLN A 61 -2.30 9.32 -3.45
C GLN A 61 -1.33 8.78 -2.39
N ALA A 62 -1.47 9.22 -1.14
CA ALA A 62 -0.66 8.68 -0.04
C ALA A 62 -0.95 7.18 0.18
N ALA A 63 -2.22 6.78 0.16
CA ALA A 63 -2.61 5.37 0.26
C ALA A 63 -2.00 4.52 -0.87
N GLN A 64 -2.11 4.98 -2.11
CA GLN A 64 -1.53 4.30 -3.28
C GLN A 64 -0.01 4.12 -3.16
N LYS A 65 0.71 5.13 -2.64
CA LYS A 65 2.15 5.02 -2.41
C LYS A 65 2.48 3.91 -1.41
N PHE A 66 1.66 3.74 -0.36
CA PHE A 66 1.83 2.64 0.59
C PHE A 66 1.53 1.27 -0.06
N ASP A 67 0.49 1.17 -0.88
CA ASP A 67 0.15 -0.07 -1.61
C ASP A 67 1.27 -0.53 -2.57
N ILE A 68 1.84 0.43 -3.33
CA ILE A 68 2.96 0.16 -4.23
C ILE A 68 4.13 -0.39 -3.43
N LYS A 69 4.48 0.27 -2.32
CA LYS A 69 5.60 -0.16 -1.48
C LYS A 69 5.36 -1.54 -0.84
N ALA A 70 4.12 -1.85 -0.45
CA ALA A 70 3.77 -3.17 0.05
C ALA A 70 3.96 -4.25 -1.02
N THR A 71 3.52 -3.97 -2.25
CA THR A 71 3.67 -4.86 -3.41
C THR A 71 5.14 -5.09 -3.77
N GLU A 72 5.97 -4.04 -3.73
CA GLU A 72 7.41 -4.15 -3.96
C GLU A 72 8.11 -5.03 -2.92
N LEU A 73 7.73 -4.90 -1.64
CA LEU A 73 8.28 -5.74 -0.57
C LEU A 73 7.87 -7.20 -0.73
N ASP A 74 6.63 -7.47 -1.14
CA ASP A 74 6.13 -8.81 -1.39
C ASP A 74 6.86 -9.50 -2.56
N ALA A 75 7.08 -8.76 -3.65
CA ALA A 75 7.87 -9.24 -4.78
C ALA A 75 9.32 -9.58 -4.37
N ARG A 76 9.95 -8.73 -3.55
CA ARG A 76 11.30 -9.00 -3.01
C ARG A 76 11.32 -10.23 -2.12
N ALA A 77 10.31 -10.41 -1.26
CA ALA A 77 10.20 -11.60 -0.41
C ALA A 77 10.10 -12.88 -1.26
N THR A 78 9.32 -12.84 -2.35
CA THR A 78 9.19 -13.97 -3.29
C THR A 78 10.53 -14.30 -3.97
N ILE A 79 11.28 -13.28 -4.41
CA ILE A 79 12.61 -13.49 -5.03
C ILE A 79 13.58 -14.12 -4.02
N LEU A 80 13.64 -13.59 -2.80
CA LEU A 80 14.51 -14.11 -1.74
C LEU A 80 14.14 -15.56 -1.38
N GLN A 81 12.86 -15.89 -1.36
CA GLN A 81 12.40 -17.26 -1.11
C GLN A 81 12.86 -18.22 -2.21
N ARG A 82 12.82 -17.80 -3.48
CA ARG A 82 13.33 -18.62 -4.60
C ARG A 82 14.84 -18.84 -4.49
N GLN A 83 15.60 -17.79 -4.25
CA GLN A 83 17.05 -17.88 -4.06
C GLN A 83 17.42 -18.81 -2.90
N LYS A 84 16.67 -18.73 -1.78
CA LYS A 84 16.84 -19.65 -0.65
C LYS A 84 16.67 -21.10 -1.10
N THR A 85 15.58 -21.42 -1.78
CA THR A 85 15.31 -22.78 -2.27
C THR A 85 16.37 -23.26 -3.26
N GLU A 86 16.85 -22.39 -4.16
CA GLU A 86 17.95 -22.72 -5.08
C GLU A 86 19.24 -23.09 -4.33
N ILE A 87 19.59 -22.30 -3.30
CA ILE A 87 20.76 -22.57 -2.46
C ILE A 87 20.60 -23.87 -1.66
N GLU A 88 19.42 -24.12 -1.08
CA GLU A 88 19.12 -25.36 -0.36
C GLU A 88 19.27 -26.58 -1.27
N ASN A 89 18.75 -26.51 -2.49
CA ASN A 89 18.88 -27.58 -3.48
C ASN A 89 20.34 -27.80 -3.92
N ALA A 90 21.09 -26.73 -4.18
CA ALA A 90 22.49 -26.81 -4.55
C ALA A 90 23.35 -27.42 -3.42
N SER A 91 23.07 -27.02 -2.17
CA SER A 91 23.72 -27.58 -0.99
C SER A 91 23.44 -29.08 -0.86
N GLN A 92 22.18 -29.49 -0.99
CA GLN A 92 21.79 -30.90 -0.89
C GLN A 92 22.41 -31.75 -2.01
N ALA A 93 22.50 -31.22 -3.22
CA ALA A 93 23.17 -31.88 -4.34
C ALA A 93 24.66 -32.07 -4.08
N GLN A 94 25.34 -31.05 -3.54
CA GLN A 94 26.75 -31.11 -3.21
C GLN A 94 27.03 -32.12 -2.08
N ILE A 95 26.20 -32.15 -1.04
CA ILE A 95 26.28 -33.13 0.05
C ILE A 95 26.14 -34.55 -0.53
N SER A 96 25.12 -34.77 -1.36
CA SER A 96 24.88 -36.08 -1.98
C SER A 96 26.05 -36.55 -2.86
N LYS A 97 26.71 -35.62 -3.55
CA LYS A 97 27.90 -35.91 -4.35
C LYS A 97 29.09 -36.31 -3.48
N LEU A 98 29.34 -35.57 -2.39
CA LEU A 98 30.42 -35.90 -1.45
C LEU A 98 30.18 -37.27 -0.79
N ASP A 99 28.95 -37.59 -0.41
CA ASP A 99 28.58 -38.90 0.15
C ASP A 99 28.85 -40.05 -0.84
N GLN A 100 28.64 -39.83 -2.14
CA GLN A 100 28.96 -40.82 -3.17
C GLN A 100 30.46 -41.00 -3.34
N GLU A 101 31.22 -39.90 -3.38
CA GLU A 101 32.68 -39.93 -3.46
C GLU A 101 33.30 -40.65 -2.25
N GLU A 102 32.82 -40.38 -1.03
CA GLU A 102 33.28 -41.06 0.18
C GLU A 102 33.04 -42.58 0.13
N LYS A 103 31.87 -43.01 -0.37
CA LYS A 103 31.56 -44.43 -0.55
C LYS A 103 32.47 -45.11 -1.57
N MET A 104 32.80 -44.45 -2.67
CA MET A 104 33.72 -44.98 -3.69
C MET A 104 35.16 -45.09 -3.19
N LEU A 105 35.58 -44.23 -2.26
CA LEU A 105 36.94 -44.28 -1.69
C LEU A 105 37.08 -45.32 -0.56
N ARG A 106 35.97 -45.79 0.02
CA ARG A 106 35.96 -46.76 1.12
C ARG A 106 35.63 -48.20 0.71
N GLY A 107 35.10 -48.40 -0.49
CA GLY A 107 34.89 -49.72 -1.10
C GLY A 107 36.13 -50.20 -1.84
#